data_AF-A0A1W9QKP6-F1
#
_entry.id   AF-A0A1W9QKP6-F1
#
_cell.length_a   1.000
_cell.length_b   1.000
_cell.length_c   1.000
_cell.angle_alpha   90.00
_cell.angle_beta   90.00
_cell.angle_gamma   90.00
#
_symmetry.space_group_name_H-M   'P 1'
#
loop_
_entity.id
_entity.type
_entity.pdbx_description
1 polymer ?
#
loop_
_entity_poly.entity_id
_entity_poly.type
_entity_poly.pdbx_seq_one_letter_code
_entity_poly.pdbx_strand_id
1 'polypeptide(L)' 'MTNNKLKESFKKLEAIVKWFDEQKEIDVEAGLEKVKEGSVLIKESKKRLKVLENEFENVKKEIAKEI' A
#
# COMPACT_ATOMS: atom_id res chain seq x y z
N MET A 1 -13.00 -2.66 12.39
CA MET A 1 -11.53 -2.84 12.38
C MET A 1 -10.97 -2.60 10.97
N THR A 2 -11.04 -1.36 10.44
CA THR A 2 -10.75 -1.11 9.00
C THR A 2 -9.65 -0.08 8.77
N ASN A 3 -9.27 0.69 9.80
CA ASN A 3 -8.35 1.83 9.70
C ASN A 3 -6.85 1.48 9.69
N ASN A 4 -6.48 0.19 9.68
CA ASN A 4 -5.06 -0.20 9.75
C ASN A 4 -4.52 -0.89 8.49
N LYS A 5 -5.34 -1.36 7.54
CA LYS A 5 -4.80 -2.18 6.43
C LYS A 5 -3.79 -1.45 5.55
N LEU A 6 -4.06 -0.20 5.18
CA LEU A 6 -3.14 0.56 4.32
C LEU A 6 -1.84 0.95 5.07
N LYS A 7 -1.97 1.33 6.34
CA LYS A 7 -0.82 1.61 7.21
C LYS A 7 0.08 0.38 7.39
N GLU A 8 -0.53 -0.79 7.58
CA GLU A 8 0.20 -2.06 7.68
C GLU A 8 0.86 -2.44 6.35
N SER A 9 0.21 -2.21 5.21
CA SER A 9 0.83 -2.38 3.89
C SER A 9 2.06 -1.49 3.71
N PHE A 10 2.00 -0.23 4.15
CA PHE A 10 3.16 0.67 4.08
C PHE A 10 4.31 0.22 5.00
N LYS A 11 4.02 -0.19 6.24
CA LYS A 11 5.05 -0.76 7.13
C LYS A 11 5.73 -1.99 6.54
N LYS A 12 4.96 -2.87 5.87
CA LYS A 12 5.54 -4.03 5.19
C LYS A 12 6.42 -3.64 4.01
N LEU A 13 6.02 -2.64 3.23
CA LEU A 13 6.84 -2.09 2.15
C LEU A 13 8.14 -1.47 2.68
N GLU A 14 8.08 -0.70 3.78
CA GLU A 14 9.28 -0.17 4.45
C GLU A 14 10.20 -1.29 4.94
N ALA A 15 9.63 -2.36 5.51
CA ALA A 15 10.41 -3.52 5.94
C ALA A 15 11.10 -4.24 4.76
N ILE A 16 10.46 -4.30 3.59
CA ILE A 16 11.06 -4.85 2.37
C ILE A 16 12.24 -3.98 1.91
N VAL A 17 12.07 -2.66 1.86
CA VAL A 17 13.15 -1.73 1.48
C VAL A 17 14.32 -1.86 2.45
N LYS A 18 14.04 -1.82 3.75
CA LYS A 18 15.05 -1.98 4.79
C LYS A 18 15.79 -3.31 4.68
N TRP A 19 15.07 -4.40 4.37
CA TRP A 19 15.70 -5.71 4.15
C TRP A 19 16.74 -5.64 3.03
N PHE A 20 16.45 -4.96 1.91
CA PHE A 20 17.41 -4.78 0.82
C PHE A 20 18.62 -3.94 1.24
N ASP A 21 18.39 -2.85 1.97
CA ASP A 21 19.47 -1.95 2.43
C ASP A 21 20.43 -2.62 3.42
N GLU A 22 19.94 -3.60 4.19
CA GLU A 22 20.74 -4.34 5.18
C GLU A 22 21.56 -5.49 4.58
N GLN A 23 21.36 -5.85 3.29
CA GLN A 23 22.12 -6.93 2.67
C GLN A 23 23.54 -6.49 2.29
N LYS A 24 24.56 -7.18 2.83
CA LYS A 24 25.96 -7.03 2.39
C LYS A 24 26.28 -7.78 1.09
N GLU A 25 25.66 -8.94 0.92
CA GLU A 25 25.68 -9.72 -0.32
C GLU A 25 24.23 -10.07 -0.66
N ILE A 26 23.83 -9.79 -1.89
CA ILE A 26 22.44 -10.00 -2.32
C ILE A 26 22.23 -11.46 -2.70
N ASP A 27 21.39 -12.15 -1.92
CA ASP A 27 20.71 -13.35 -2.37
C ASP A 27 19.61 -12.95 -3.37
N VAL A 28 19.83 -13.30 -4.64
CA VAL A 28 18.96 -12.93 -5.75
C VAL A 28 17.61 -13.67 -5.68
N GLU A 29 17.57 -14.91 -5.19
CA GLU A 29 16.32 -15.66 -5.05
C GLU A 29 15.44 -15.04 -3.96
N ALA A 30 16.01 -14.77 -2.79
CA ALA A 30 15.32 -14.08 -1.71
C ALA A 30 14.89 -12.66 -2.14
N GLY A 31 15.74 -11.95 -2.87
CA GLY A 31 15.41 -10.65 -3.45
C GLY A 31 14.21 -10.71 -4.39
N LEU A 32 14.14 -11.72 -5.26
CA LEU A 32 13.00 -11.91 -6.16
C LEU A 32 11.69 -12.16 -5.40
N GLU A 33 11.73 -12.92 -4.30
CA GLU A 33 10.56 -13.12 -3.43
C GLU A 33 10.10 -11.79 -2.79
N LYS A 34 11.03 -10.97 -2.29
CA LYS A 34 10.71 -9.65 -1.72
C LYS A 34 10.11 -8.69 -2.73
N VAL A 35 10.60 -8.69 -3.97
CA VAL A 35 10.01 -7.90 -5.06
C VAL A 35 8.58 -8.36 -5.36
N LYS A 36 8.34 -9.69 -5.41
CA LYS A 36 6.99 -10.23 -5.62
C LYS A 36 6.04 -9.81 -4.49
N GLU A 37 6.48 -9.94 -3.24
CA GLU A 37 5.71 -9.51 -2.06
C GLU A 37 5.36 -8.02 -2.14
N GLY A 38 6.35 -7.16 -2.43
CA GLY A 38 6.16 -5.74 -2.61
C GLY A 38 5.16 -5.41 -3.74
N SER A 39 5.23 -6.13 -4.86
CA SER A 39 4.32 -5.92 -5.99
C SER A 39 2.85 -6.17 -5.62
N VAL A 40 2.58 -7.19 -4.78
CA VAL A 40 1.25 -7.51 -4.30
C VAL A 40 0.76 -6.42 -3.36
N LEU A 41 1.59 -6.03 -2.38
CA LEU A 41 1.27 -4.97 -1.42
C LEU A 41 0.95 -3.64 -2.12
N ILE A 42 1.72 -3.25 -3.14
CA ILE A 42 1.47 -2.05 -3.94
C ILE A 42 0.14 -2.15 -4.67
N LYS A 43 -0.15 -3.30 -5.30
CA LYS A 43 -1.39 -3.52 -6.05
C LYS A 43 -2.62 -3.42 -5.15
N GLU A 44 -2.57 -4.02 -3.97
CA GLU A 44 -3.65 -3.93 -2.98
C GLU A 44 -3.81 -2.51 -2.43
N SER A 45 -2.70 -1.82 -2.15
CA SER A 45 -2.70 -0.44 -1.65
C SER A 45 -3.35 0.51 -2.67
N LYS A 46 -2.99 0.39 -3.96
CA LYS A 46 -3.61 1.18 -5.06
C LYS A 46 -5.12 0.95 -5.16
N LYS A 47 -5.57 -0.31 -5.06
CA LYS A 47 -7.01 -0.60 -5.06
C LYS A 47 -7.72 0.06 -3.89
N ARG A 48 -7.12 0.03 -2.69
CA ARG A 48 -7.72 0.64 -1.50
C ARG A 48 -7.77 2.17 -1.58
N LEU A 49 -6.72 2.79 -2.10
CA LEU A 49 -6.69 4.23 -2.33
C LEU A 49 -7.79 4.68 -3.28
N LYS A 50 -8.03 3.94 -4.37
CA LYS A 50 -9.12 4.23 -5.31
C LYS A 50 -10.51 4.16 -4.66
N VAL A 51 -10.72 3.22 -3.74
CA VAL A 51 -11.98 3.14 -2.98
C VAL A 51 -12.16 4.38 -2.10
N LEU A 52 -11.11 4.78 -1.38
CA LEU A 52 -11.14 5.99 -0.55
C LEU A 52 -11.39 7.25 -1.38
N GLU A 53 -10.75 7.39 -2.53
CA GLU A 53 -10.96 8.50 -3.47
C GLU A 53 -12.43 8.60 -3.90
N ASN A 54 -13.05 7.47 -4.26
CA ASN A 54 -14.46 7.43 -4.61
C ASN A 54 -15.38 7.81 -3.43
N GLU A 55 -15.05 7.38 -2.21
CA GLU A 55 -15.78 7.76 -1.00
C GLU A 55 -15.70 9.28 -0.77
N PHE A 56 -14.52 9.88 -0.94
CA PHE A 56 -14.35 11.34 -0.87
C PHE A 56 -15.19 12.09 -1.90
N GLU A 57 -15.21 11.61 -3.16
CA GLU A 57 -16.01 12.23 -4.21
C GLU A 57 -17.51 12.13 -3.95
N ASN A 58 -17.98 11.04 -3.34
CA ASN A 58 -19.39 10.93 -2.94
C ASN A 58 -19.74 11.94 -1.85
N VAL A 59 -18.90 12.07 -0.82
CA VAL A 59 -19.10 13.05 0.26
C VAL A 59 -19.14 14.48 -0.31
N LYS A 60 -18.26 14.83 -1.25
CA LYS A 60 -18.30 16.14 -1.92
C LYS A 60 -19.64 16.40 -2.63
N LYS A 61 -20.17 15.39 -3.32
CA LYS A 61 -21.46 15.50 -4.03
C LYS A 61 -22.63 15.64 -3.07
N GLU A 62 -22.59 14.97 -1.91
CA GLU A 62 -23.62 15.10 -0.88
C GLU A 62 -23.63 16.53 -0.31
N ILE A 63 -22.45 17.04 0.07
CA ILE A 63 -22.31 18.43 0.56
C ILE A 63 -22.82 19.43 -0.49
N ALA A 64 -22.49 19.23 -1.78
CA ALA A 64 -22.92 20.12 -2.86
C ALA A 64 -24.42 20.08 -3.17
N LYS A 65 -25.16 19.06 -2.71
CA LYS A 65 -26.63 18.98 -2.87
C LYS A 65 -27.39 19.62 -1.70
N GLU A 66 -26.73 19.83 -0.57
CA GLU A 66 -27.30 20.47 0.62
C GLU A 66 -27.13 22.01 0.60
N ILE A 67 -26.42 22.55 -0.39
CA ILE A 67 -26.21 23.98 -0.65
C ILE A 67 -27.03 24.39 -1.88
#